data_AF-A0A7C1VRH9-F1
#
_entry.id   AF-A0A7C1VRH9-F1
#
_cell.length_a   1.000
_cell.length_b   1.000
_cell.length_c   1.000
_cell.angle_alpha   90.00
_cell.angle_beta   90.00
_cell.angle_gamma   90.00
#
_symmetry.space_group_name_H-M   'P 1'
#
loop_
_entity.id
_entity.type
_entity.pdbx_description
1 polymer ?
#
loop_
_entity_poly.entity_id
_entity_poly.type
_entity_poly.pdbx_seq_one_letter_code
_entity_poly.pdbx_strand_id
1 'polypeptide(L)'
;MAIKTKDGQFRCMYCERIHEKEEKADECRETHDIKYLPISKEDLNKLANYILHPNPKLIMDVYGKPIPVVRFILQMLPGNRSLR
;
A
#
# COMPACT_ATOMS: atom_id res chain seq x y z
N MET A 1 9.85 -5.47 -12.39
CA MET A 1 10.64 -6.70 -12.57
C MET A 1 10.11 -7.72 -11.60
N ALA A 2 9.77 -8.90 -12.10
CA ALA A 2 9.38 -10.03 -11.29
C ALA A 2 10.52 -10.45 -10.34
N ILE A 3 10.17 -10.91 -9.14
CA ILE A 3 11.16 -11.45 -8.19
C ILE A 3 11.30 -12.94 -8.45
N LYS A 4 12.49 -13.40 -8.83
CA LYS A 4 12.77 -14.84 -8.95
C LYS A 4 12.81 -15.49 -7.57
N THR A 5 12.02 -16.54 -7.36
CA THR A 5 12.00 -17.33 -6.12
C THR A 5 13.13 -18.36 -6.12
N LYS A 6 13.41 -18.94 -4.94
CA LYS A 6 14.45 -19.99 -4.79
C LYS A 6 14.14 -21.24 -5.61
N ASP A 7 12.86 -21.49 -5.88
CA ASP A 7 12.37 -22.63 -6.64
C ASP A 7 12.33 -22.40 -8.16
N GLY A 8 12.90 -21.28 -8.63
CA GLY A 8 12.98 -20.94 -10.05
C GLY A 8 11.70 -20.34 -10.65
N GLN A 9 10.67 -20.08 -9.83
CA GLN A 9 9.44 -19.40 -10.25
C GLN A 9 9.58 -17.87 -10.12
N PHE A 10 8.60 -17.12 -10.62
CA PHE A 10 8.61 -15.67 -10.67
C PHE A 10 7.41 -15.10 -9.89
N ARG A 11 7.68 -14.21 -8.94
CA ARG A 11 6.66 -13.61 -8.07
C ARG A 11 6.37 -12.17 -8.48
N CYS A 12 5.09 -11.84 -8.64
CA CYS A 12 4.65 -10.44 -8.82
C CYS A 12 4.88 -9.65 -7.52
N MET A 13 5.46 -8.46 -7.60
CA MET A 13 5.76 -7.62 -6.42
C MET A 13 4.52 -7.03 -5.74
N TYR A 14 3.39 -6.95 -6.44
CA TYR A 14 2.21 -6.22 -5.96
C TYR A 14 1.14 -7.13 -5.36
N CYS A 15 0.91 -8.31 -5.96
CA CYS A 15 -0.10 -9.27 -5.49
C CYS A 15 0.48 -10.60 -5.00
N GLU A 16 1.81 -10.74 -5.00
CA GLU A 16 2.55 -11.91 -4.54
C GLU A 16 2.23 -13.24 -5.26
N ARG A 17 1.44 -13.19 -6.34
CA ARG A 17 1.16 -14.36 -7.17
C ARG A 17 2.44 -14.90 -7.82
N ILE A 18 2.51 -16.21 -7.88
CA ILE A 18 3.64 -16.96 -8.42
C ILE A 18 3.30 -17.40 -9.84
N HIS A 19 4.25 -17.22 -10.74
CA HIS A 19 4.17 -17.53 -12.16
C HIS A 19 5.37 -18.36 -12.58
N GLU A 20 5.18 -19.24 -13.56
CA GLU A 20 6.25 -20.10 -14.08
C GLU A 20 7.24 -19.36 -14.98
N LYS A 21 6.81 -18.25 -15.59
CA LYS A 21 7.60 -17.44 -16.51
C LYS A 21 7.67 -15.99 -16.05
N GLU A 22 8.79 -15.35 -16.30
CA GLU A 22 9.02 -13.93 -15.99
C GLU A 22 8.00 -13.02 -16.69
N GLU A 23 7.77 -13.28 -17.99
CA GLU A 23 6.84 -12.53 -18.84
C GLU A 23 5.43 -12.45 -18.23
N LYS A 24 4.92 -13.57 -17.71
CA LYS A 24 3.59 -13.63 -17.09
C LYS A 24 3.52 -12.84 -15.77
N ALA A 25 4.61 -12.79 -15.02
CA ALA A 25 4.68 -11.99 -13.80
C ALA A 25 4.73 -10.49 -14.12
N ASP A 26 5.40 -10.10 -15.21
CA ASP A 26 5.42 -8.71 -15.68
C ASP A 26 4.08 -8.29 -16.32
N GLU A 27 3.40 -9.17 -17.07
CA GLU A 27 2.01 -8.94 -17.52
C GLU A 27 1.06 -8.76 -16.32
N CYS A 28 1.19 -9.61 -15.30
CA CYS A 28 0.40 -9.47 -14.07
C CYS A 28 0.64 -8.10 -13.41
N ARG A 29 1.87 -7.59 -13.43
CA ARG A 29 2.17 -6.25 -12.92
C ARG A 29 1.37 -5.18 -13.65
N GLU A 30 1.25 -5.26 -14.97
CA GLU A 30 0.54 -4.25 -15.77
C GLU A 30 -0.97 -4.27 -15.53
N THR A 31 -1.52 -5.39 -15.06
CA THR A 31 -2.94 -5.46 -14.69
C THR A 31 -3.29 -4.78 -13.36
N HIS A 32 -2.30 -4.35 -12.57
CA HIS A 32 -2.56 -3.68 -11.30
C HIS A 32 -2.87 -2.18 -11.51
N ASP A 33 -3.94 -1.70 -10.89
CA ASP A 33 -4.29 -0.27 -10.82
C ASP A 33 -3.33 0.45 -9.84
N ILE A 34 -2.15 0.80 -10.32
CA ILE A 34 -1.11 1.49 -9.54
C ILE A 34 -1.43 2.98 -9.49
N LYS A 35 -1.75 3.49 -8.30
CA LYS A 35 -1.99 4.92 -8.06
C LYS A 35 -0.80 5.56 -7.36
N TYR A 36 -0.27 6.63 -7.95
CA TYR A 36 0.77 7.44 -7.34
C TYR A 36 0.14 8.55 -6.49
N LEU A 37 0.55 8.63 -5.23
CA LEU A 37 0.07 9.63 -4.28
C LEU A 37 1.22 10.56 -3.88
N PRO A 38 1.12 11.88 -4.13
CA PRO A 38 2.05 12.81 -3.53
C PRO A 38 1.81 12.85 -2.02
N ILE A 39 2.85 12.52 -1.24
CA ILE A 39 2.82 12.52 0.23
C ILE A 39 3.98 13.38 0.74
N SER A 40 3.71 14.24 1.73
CA SER A 40 4.76 14.99 2.41
C SER A 40 5.58 14.05 3.30
N LYS A 41 6.84 14.39 3.57
CA LYS A 41 7.68 13.62 4.50
C LYS A 41 7.06 13.52 5.90
N GLU A 42 6.39 14.58 6.33
CA GLU A 42 5.70 14.66 7.61
C GLU A 42 4.52 13.69 7.69
N ASP A 43 3.69 13.64 6.65
CA ASP A 43 2.56 12.72 6.56
C ASP A 43 3.01 11.26 6.47
N LEU A 44 4.13 11.00 5.78
CA LEU A 44 4.74 9.66 5.73
C LEU A 44 5.18 9.21 7.12
N ASN A 45 5.81 10.09 7.90
CA ASN A 45 6.23 9.78 9.27
C ASN A 45 5.02 9.52 10.20
N LYS A 46 3.95 10.30 10.05
CA LYS A 46 2.70 10.08 10.80
C LYS A 46 2.08 8.72 10.47
N LEU A 47 2.04 8.36 9.19
CA LEU A 47 1.55 7.06 8.75
C LEU A 47 2.41 5.91 9.28
N ALA A 48 3.74 6.03 9.19
CA ALA A 48 4.67 5.03 9.72
C ALA A 48 4.47 4.83 11.24
N ASN A 49 4.35 5.94 11.98
CA ASN A 49 4.08 5.90 13.42
C ASN A 49 2.72 5.25 13.74
N TYR A 50 1.69 5.48 12.94
CA TYR A 50 0.39 4.84 13.10
C TYR A 50 0.43 3.33 12.85
N ILE A 51 1.21 2.87 11.86
CA ILE A 51 1.38 1.44 11.56
C ILE A 51 2.08 0.75 12.75
N LEU A 52 3.10 1.38 13.33
CA LEU A 52 3.83 0.85 14.49
C LEU A 52 3.00 0.93 15.79
N HIS A 53 2.25 2.01 15.95
CA HIS A 53 1.43 2.30 17.12
C HIS A 53 0.04 2.78 16.69
N PRO A 54 -0.96 1.88 16.64
CA PRO A 54 -2.29 2.19 16.12
C PRO A 54 -3.07 3.16 17.02
N ASN A 55 -2.73 4.45 16.92
CA ASN A 55 -3.40 5.53 17.64
C ASN A 55 -3.99 6.52 16.63
N PRO A 56 -5.34 6.63 16.54
CA PRO A 56 -6.02 7.52 15.61
C PRO A 56 -5.56 8.97 15.68
N LYS A 57 -5.07 9.45 16.84
CA LYS A 57 -4.58 10.83 16.99
C LYS A 57 -3.34 11.12 16.14
N LEU A 58 -2.54 10.11 15.80
CA LEU A 58 -1.30 10.27 15.03
C LEU A 58 -1.53 10.61 13.55
N ILE A 59 -2.71 10.24 13.04
CA ILE A 59 -3.10 10.47 11.65
C ILE A 59 -4.01 11.69 11.50
N MET A 60 -4.22 12.47 12.56
CA MET A 60 -5.00 13.70 12.53
C MET A 60 -4.10 14.93 12.31
N ASP A 61 -4.67 15.95 11.68
CA ASP A 61 -4.09 17.29 11.57
C ASP A 61 -4.44 18.14 12.80
N VAL A 62 -3.95 19.38 12.81
CA VAL A 62 -4.16 20.36 13.88
C VAL A 62 -5.63 20.75 14.08
N TYR A 63 -6.49 20.48 13.09
CA TYR A 63 -7.93 20.75 13.13
C TYR A 63 -8.75 19.49 13.44
N GLY A 64 -8.09 18.38 13.81
CA GLY A 64 -8.74 17.11 14.12
C GLY A 64 -9.27 16.37 12.89
N LYS A 65 -8.79 16.71 11.68
CA LYS A 65 -9.15 16.01 10.44
C LYS A 65 -8.06 14.99 10.07
N PRO A 66 -8.40 13.83 9.49
CA PRO A 66 -7.40 12.90 9.01
C PRO A 66 -6.52 13.54 7.95
N ILE A 67 -5.21 13.32 8.01
CA ILE A 67 -4.30 13.79 6.96
C ILE A 67 -4.76 13.26 5.59
N PRO A 68 -4.67 14.04 4.51
CA PRO A 68 -5.30 13.71 3.21
C PRO A 68 -4.91 12.33 2.69
N VAL A 69 -3.65 11.92 2.89
CA VAL A 69 -3.16 10.61 2.45
C VAL A 69 -3.76 9.47 3.24
N VAL A 70 -3.93 9.61 4.55
CA VAL A 70 -4.60 8.58 5.37
C VAL A 70 -6.07 8.48 4.99
N ARG A 71 -6.75 9.61 4.77
CA ARG A 71 -8.12 9.60 4.25
C ARG A 71 -8.22 8.85 2.92
N PHE A 72 -7.28 9.09 2.01
CA PHE A 72 -7.24 8.41 0.72
C PHE A 72 -6.97 6.90 0.86
N ILE A 73 -5.99 6.50 1.67
CA ILE A 73 -5.69 5.09 1.96
C ILE A 73 -6.90 4.39 2.60
N LEU A 74 -7.53 5.00 3.60
CA LEU A 74 -8.73 4.45 4.26
C LEU A 74 -9.92 4.33 3.30
N GLN A 75 -10.08 5.27 2.37
CA GLN A 75 -11.13 5.21 1.34
C GLN A 75 -10.84 4.20 0.24
N MET A 76 -9.56 3.98 -0.08
CA MET A 76 -9.14 3.02 -1.11
C MET A 76 -9.14 1.57 -0.66
N LEU A 77 -9.13 1.29 0.65
CA LEU A 77 -9.25 -0.05 1.23
C LEU A 77 -10.75 -0.37 1.38
N PRO A 78 -11.43 -0.94 0.37
CA PRO A 78 -12.86 -1.18 0.44
C PRO A 78 -13.04 -2.42 1.33
N GLY A 79 -13.23 -2.21 2.63
CA GLY A 79 -13.47 -3.32 3.56
C GLY A 79 -12.89 -3.21 4.96
N ASN A 80 -12.09 -2.19 5.30
CA ASN A 80 -11.59 -2.06 6.67
C ASN A 80 -12.68 -1.47 7.59
N ARG A 81 -13.64 -2.35 7.96
CA ARG A 81 -14.75 -2.10 8.89
C ARG A 81 -14.31 -1.81 10.33
N SER A 82 -13.03 -1.96 10.65
CA SER A 82 -12.48 -1.78 12.00
C SER A 82 -12.31 -0.32 12.43
N LEU A 83 -12.54 0.64 11.52
CA LEU A 83 -12.40 2.08 11.79
C LEU A 83 -13.70 2.87 11.52
N ARG A 84 -14.85 2.19 11.38
CA ARG A 84 -16.17 2.83 11.42
C ARG A 84 -16.71 2.87 12.83
#